data_AF-A0A164YBE8-F1
#
_entry.id   AF-A0A164YBE8-F1
#
_cell.length_a   1.000
_cell.length_b   1.000
_cell.length_c   1.000
_cell.angle_alpha   90.00
_cell.angle_beta   90.00
_cell.angle_gamma   90.00
#
_symmetry.space_group_name_H-M   'P 1'
#
loop_
_entity.id
_entity.type
_entity.pdbx_description
1 polymer ?
#
loop_
_entity_poly.entity_id
_entity_poly.type
_entity_poly.pdbx_seq_one_letter_code
_entity_poly.pdbx_strand_id
1 'polypeptide(L)'
;MPYNTRNQKKAENANTLNPPERAESPHSNHEPSPPAPETSELETGRVSPSQTDRDSEPLSSWSPSPGRTPSPEPQDMNSAQSARSQNWQPWQDRALVDRVYALETHLAPHGHTAQAWATLADSLKDVTKGKLDKNGKACQERFKKVLAAHRQEKTRSLQKTGTNEEVTSHGEKLNEIVELLDDHKLRDKQRTEKARNKVNEEKKAGEEMRRSSMRGMVVRDTLTADLGELEGATGREKSGQRKSTKRKILGDSSYINISDDEGAQPARKPSKRMKGSVSDLLEMRRQEEDSALQDARAHADRQHKEQIGALTALTESVKNLESRTE
;
A
#
# COMPACT_ATOMS: atom_id res chain seq x y z
N MET A 1 -17.00 -5.46 -67.37
CA MET A 1 -17.76 -4.34 -67.97
C MET A 1 -19.11 -4.24 -67.27
N PRO A 2 -19.63 -3.05 -66.94
CA PRO A 2 -19.37 -2.49 -65.61
C PRO A 2 -20.60 -1.85 -64.90
N TYR A 3 -20.37 -1.45 -63.64
CA TYR A 3 -21.07 -0.47 -62.79
C TYR A 3 -22.55 -0.67 -62.43
N ASN A 4 -22.86 -0.63 -61.13
CA ASN A 4 -23.68 0.47 -60.64
C ASN A 4 -23.44 0.83 -59.17
N THR A 5 -22.79 1.97 -58.97
CA THR A 5 -22.71 2.78 -57.76
C THR A 5 -23.95 3.68 -57.69
N ARG A 6 -24.81 3.54 -56.69
CA ARG A 6 -25.75 4.63 -56.31
C ARG A 6 -26.40 4.39 -54.95
N ASN A 7 -25.96 5.15 -53.94
CA ASN A 7 -26.78 6.15 -53.25
C ASN A 7 -26.10 6.63 -51.97
N GLN A 8 -25.30 7.70 -52.11
CA GLN A 8 -25.18 8.72 -51.08
C GLN A 8 -26.30 9.74 -51.31
N LYS A 9 -27.07 10.08 -50.27
CA LYS A 9 -27.25 11.46 -49.77
C LYS A 9 -28.38 11.56 -48.74
N LYS A 10 -28.07 12.39 -47.73
CA LYS A 10 -28.97 13.28 -46.97
C LYS A 10 -29.71 12.69 -45.77
N ALA A 11 -29.22 13.00 -44.57
CA ALA A 11 -29.70 14.18 -43.86
C ALA A 11 -28.74 14.51 -42.71
N GLU A 12 -28.26 15.74 -42.74
CA GLU A 12 -27.65 16.46 -41.64
C GLU A 12 -28.65 16.50 -40.47
N ASN A 13 -28.19 16.27 -39.24
CA ASN A 13 -28.82 16.90 -38.09
C ASN A 13 -27.72 17.29 -37.10
N ALA A 14 -27.33 18.56 -37.19
CA ALA A 14 -26.63 19.25 -36.14
C ALA A 14 -27.63 19.55 -35.03
N ASN A 15 -27.37 19.06 -33.81
CA ASN A 15 -27.91 19.65 -32.60
C ASN A 15 -26.86 19.43 -31.50
N THR A 16 -25.98 20.40 -31.31
CA THR A 16 -26.05 21.43 -30.25
C THR A 16 -25.58 20.88 -28.91
N LEU A 17 -24.40 21.39 -28.54
CA LEU A 17 -23.89 21.63 -27.19
C LEU A 17 -24.84 21.26 -26.03
N ASN A 18 -24.35 20.39 -25.15
CA ASN A 18 -24.30 20.73 -23.72
C ASN A 18 -23.13 19.99 -23.05
N PRO A 19 -22.17 20.69 -22.43
CA PRO A 19 -21.16 20.07 -21.58
C PRO A 19 -21.83 19.59 -20.27
N PRO A 20 -21.46 18.41 -19.72
CA PRO A 20 -21.93 18.03 -18.41
C PRO A 20 -21.34 18.97 -17.35
N GLU A 21 -22.25 19.54 -16.57
CA GLU A 21 -22.00 20.42 -15.45
C GLU A 21 -20.91 19.90 -14.52
N ARG A 22 -20.01 20.83 -14.23
CA ARG A 22 -19.03 20.82 -13.16
C ARG A 22 -19.78 20.52 -11.85
N ALA A 23 -19.61 19.31 -11.32
CA ALA A 23 -20.07 18.97 -9.99
C ALA A 23 -19.42 19.93 -8.98
N GLU A 24 -20.24 20.85 -8.45
CA GLU A 24 -19.87 21.75 -7.38
C GLU A 24 -19.44 20.93 -6.17
N SER A 25 -18.22 21.19 -5.73
CA SER A 25 -17.69 20.70 -4.46
C SER A 25 -18.46 21.38 -3.33
N PRO A 26 -19.13 20.65 -2.43
CA PRO A 26 -19.73 21.27 -1.26
C PRO A 26 -18.64 21.70 -0.29
N HIS A 27 -18.52 23.02 -0.16
CA HIS A 27 -18.19 23.80 1.03
C HIS A 27 -17.17 23.22 2.01
N SER A 28 -16.00 23.86 1.96
CA SER A 28 -15.09 24.12 3.08
C SER A 28 -15.84 24.29 4.40
N ASN A 29 -15.78 23.27 5.26
CA ASN A 29 -15.93 23.46 6.69
C ASN A 29 -14.55 23.83 7.24
N HIS A 30 -14.39 25.14 7.48
CA HIS A 30 -13.42 25.71 8.40
C HIS A 30 -13.49 24.93 9.72
N GLU A 31 -12.42 24.19 10.02
CA GLU A 31 -12.11 23.74 11.37
C GLU A 31 -11.14 24.77 11.98
N PRO A 32 -11.59 25.63 12.92
CA PRO A 32 -10.69 26.49 13.67
C PRO A 32 -10.09 25.70 14.84
N SER A 33 -8.77 25.72 14.94
CA SER A 33 -8.02 25.47 16.18
C SER A 33 -6.76 26.34 16.16
N PRO A 34 -6.22 26.82 17.30
CA PRO A 34 -6.75 26.90 18.66
C PRO A 34 -6.65 28.34 19.26
N PRO A 35 -7.34 28.67 20.37
CA PRO A 35 -6.93 29.82 21.18
C PRO A 35 -5.70 29.43 22.03
N ALA A 36 -4.68 30.28 21.95
CA ALA A 36 -3.55 30.28 22.87
C ALA A 36 -4.03 30.55 24.31
N PRO A 37 -3.43 29.93 25.34
CA PRO A 37 -3.40 30.52 26.66
C PRO A 37 -2.23 31.49 26.78
N GLU A 38 -2.59 32.64 27.31
CA GLU A 38 -1.80 33.83 27.53
C GLU A 38 -0.64 33.62 28.51
N THR A 39 0.33 34.49 28.31
CA THR A 39 1.27 35.01 29.29
C THR A 39 0.68 35.18 30.69
N SER A 40 1.37 34.67 31.69
CA SER A 40 1.31 35.20 33.06
C SER A 40 2.74 35.36 33.57
N GLU A 41 3.22 36.58 33.43
CA GLU A 41 4.24 37.17 34.29
C GLU A 41 3.65 37.36 35.70
N LEU A 42 4.44 37.05 36.73
CA LEU A 42 4.48 37.65 38.07
C LEU A 42 5.55 36.85 38.84
N GLU A 43 6.81 37.28 38.83
CA GLU A 43 7.42 38.30 39.70
C GLU A 43 7.63 37.83 41.16
N THR A 44 8.86 38.07 41.61
CA THR A 44 9.33 38.27 43.00
C THR A 44 9.89 37.10 43.83
N GLY A 45 11.12 37.30 44.31
CA GLY A 45 11.75 36.60 45.44
C GLY A 45 13.13 36.03 45.13
N ARG A 46 14.17 36.82 44.82
CA ARG A 46 15.11 37.41 45.80
C ARG A 46 15.37 36.52 47.01
N VAL A 47 16.53 35.84 47.08
CA VAL A 47 17.53 35.89 48.18
C VAL A 47 18.82 35.19 47.71
N SER A 48 19.90 35.95 47.49
CA SER A 48 21.28 35.52 47.77
C SER A 48 21.57 35.77 49.26
N PRO A 49 22.47 35.02 49.92
CA PRO A 49 23.84 35.53 49.99
C PRO A 49 24.98 34.49 50.16
N SER A 50 26.18 35.00 49.85
CA SER A 50 27.51 34.73 50.45
C SER A 50 28.19 33.38 50.19
N GLN A 51 29.31 33.38 49.44
CA GLN A 51 30.67 33.74 49.86
C GLN A 51 31.26 32.78 50.90
N THR A 52 32.23 31.97 50.46
CA THR A 52 33.53 31.88 51.13
C THR A 52 34.60 31.55 50.10
N ASP A 53 35.47 32.52 49.87
CA ASP A 53 36.85 32.35 49.43
C ASP A 53 37.57 31.27 50.22
N ARG A 54 38.45 30.51 49.55
CA ARG A 54 39.72 30.06 50.14
C ARG A 54 40.67 29.59 49.05
N ASP A 55 41.57 30.49 48.68
CA ASP A 55 42.92 30.19 48.21
C ASP A 55 43.64 29.23 49.16
N SER A 56 44.39 28.27 48.61
CA SER A 56 45.80 28.02 48.93
C SER A 56 46.26 26.73 48.22
N GLU A 57 47.09 26.89 47.20
CA GLU A 57 48.10 25.87 46.86
C GLU A 57 49.09 25.70 48.03
N PRO A 58 49.82 24.57 48.12
CA PRO A 58 51.14 24.58 47.46
C PRO A 58 51.52 23.24 46.80
N LEU A 59 52.14 23.37 45.63
CA LEU A 59 53.36 22.69 45.17
C LEU A 59 53.82 21.48 46.00
N SER A 60 53.69 20.28 45.42
CA SER A 60 54.60 19.17 45.73
C SER A 60 55.25 18.64 44.46
N SER A 61 56.44 19.17 44.25
CA SER A 61 57.52 18.62 43.44
C SER A 61 57.80 17.16 43.83
N TRP A 62 57.76 16.25 42.85
CA TRP A 62 58.74 15.17 42.79
C TRP A 62 59.08 14.76 41.36
N SER A 63 60.38 14.80 41.12
CA SER A 63 61.12 14.58 39.88
C SER A 63 61.10 13.12 39.40
N PRO A 64 61.53 12.87 38.15
CA PRO A 64 61.34 11.61 37.42
C PRO A 64 62.53 10.65 37.59
N SER A 65 62.27 9.34 37.57
CA SER A 65 63.28 8.33 37.27
C SER A 65 62.87 7.43 36.10
N PRO A 66 63.81 7.14 35.17
CA PRO A 66 63.58 6.35 33.97
C PRO A 66 63.76 4.86 34.25
N GLY A 67 62.79 4.05 33.83
CA GLY A 67 62.81 2.60 34.02
C GLY A 67 62.01 1.91 32.94
N ARG A 68 62.70 1.58 31.84
CA ARG A 68 62.24 0.81 30.70
C ARG A 68 61.80 -0.59 31.14
N THR A 69 60.53 -0.94 30.99
CA THR A 69 60.05 -2.33 30.88
C THR A 69 58.96 -2.42 29.82
N PRO A 70 58.97 -3.48 28.99
CA PRO A 70 58.15 -3.56 27.80
C PRO A 70 56.69 -3.89 28.14
N SER A 71 55.78 -3.26 27.38
CA SER A 71 54.48 -3.74 26.93
C SER A 71 53.90 -4.98 27.64
N PRO A 72 52.71 -4.82 28.24
CA PRO A 72 51.64 -5.77 28.01
C PRO A 72 50.47 -5.07 27.31
N GLU A 73 49.97 -5.75 26.29
CA GLU A 73 48.72 -5.48 25.58
C GLU A 73 47.59 -5.04 26.52
N PRO A 74 46.69 -4.13 26.09
CA PRO A 74 45.45 -3.90 26.81
C PRO A 74 44.63 -5.19 26.78
N GLN A 75 44.67 -5.93 27.89
CA GLN A 75 43.85 -7.11 28.10
C GLN A 75 42.38 -6.71 28.18
N ASP A 76 41.67 -7.07 27.11
CA ASP A 76 40.22 -7.06 26.87
C ASP A 76 39.44 -7.99 27.86
N MET A 77 39.75 -7.97 29.16
CA MET A 77 39.18 -8.93 30.13
C MET A 77 37.80 -8.55 30.67
N ASN A 78 37.31 -7.33 30.39
CA ASN A 78 36.00 -6.86 30.89
C ASN A 78 34.83 -7.06 29.91
N SER A 79 35.08 -7.59 28.70
CA SER A 79 34.03 -7.72 27.66
C SER A 79 33.11 -8.94 27.88
N ALA A 80 33.58 -10.00 28.53
CA ALA A 80 32.84 -11.26 28.61
C ALA A 80 31.72 -11.24 29.67
N GLN A 81 31.90 -10.52 30.78
CA GLN A 81 30.87 -10.40 31.82
C GLN A 81 29.74 -9.43 31.40
N SER A 82 30.05 -8.41 30.60
CA SER A 82 29.07 -7.46 30.06
C SER A 82 28.09 -8.10 29.07
N ALA A 83 28.50 -9.14 28.36
CA ALA A 83 27.70 -9.87 27.36
C ALA A 83 26.40 -10.49 27.93
N ARG A 84 26.38 -10.81 29.23
CA ARG A 84 25.21 -11.37 29.93
C ARG A 84 24.33 -10.33 30.59
N SER A 85 24.80 -9.09 30.74
CA SER A 85 23.99 -8.01 31.27
C SER A 85 22.82 -7.69 30.33
N GLN A 86 21.70 -7.26 30.90
CA GLN A 86 20.50 -6.81 30.17
C GLN A 86 20.76 -5.54 29.33
N ASN A 87 21.93 -4.93 29.48
CA ASN A 87 22.27 -3.62 28.94
C ASN A 87 23.03 -3.77 27.63
N TRP A 88 22.31 -3.60 26.52
CA TRP A 88 22.88 -3.51 25.20
C TRP A 88 23.81 -2.30 25.08
N GLN A 89 25.03 -2.53 24.61
CA GLN A 89 26.03 -1.50 24.38
C GLN A 89 25.91 -0.91 22.96
N PRO A 90 26.30 0.35 22.72
CA PRO A 90 26.19 0.97 21.40
C PRO A 90 26.90 0.20 20.29
N TRP A 91 28.08 -0.39 20.55
CA TRP A 91 28.79 -1.21 19.56
C TRP A 91 28.04 -2.51 19.22
N GLN A 92 27.25 -3.06 20.16
CA GLN A 92 26.42 -4.23 19.93
C GLN A 92 25.25 -3.91 19.01
N ASP A 93 24.66 -2.72 19.15
CA ASP A 93 23.61 -2.24 18.24
C ASP A 93 24.15 -2.03 16.82
N ARG A 94 25.37 -1.51 16.67
CA ARG A 94 26.05 -1.40 15.36
C ARG A 94 26.24 -2.77 14.71
N ALA A 95 26.83 -3.72 15.43
CA ALA A 95 27.04 -5.08 14.95
C ALA A 95 25.72 -5.79 14.62
N LEU A 96 24.67 -5.57 15.42
CA LEU A 96 23.33 -6.08 15.18
C LEU A 96 22.77 -5.53 13.87
N VAL A 97 22.80 -4.22 13.66
CA VAL A 97 22.28 -3.59 12.44
C VAL A 97 23.06 -4.03 11.21
N ASP A 98 24.39 -4.12 11.31
CA ASP A 98 25.23 -4.60 10.20
C ASP A 98 24.87 -6.02 9.77
N ARG A 99 24.54 -6.90 10.74
CA ARG A 99 24.06 -8.25 10.42
C ARG A 99 22.61 -8.33 9.99
N VAL A 100 21.73 -7.51 10.54
CA VAL A 100 20.34 -7.42 10.05
C VAL A 100 20.31 -6.97 8.60
N TYR A 101 21.20 -6.03 8.24
CA TYR A 101 21.38 -5.55 6.87
C TYR A 101 21.93 -6.66 5.97
N ALA A 102 23.05 -7.29 6.34
CA ALA A 102 23.70 -8.32 5.51
C ALA A 102 22.85 -9.58 5.27
N LEU A 103 21.99 -9.96 6.22
CA LEU A 103 21.15 -11.16 6.13
C LEU A 103 19.70 -10.83 5.74
N GLU A 104 19.35 -9.55 5.57
CA GLU A 104 18.00 -9.07 5.26
C GLU A 104 16.90 -9.70 6.14
N THR A 105 17.21 -10.01 7.40
CA THR A 105 16.31 -10.78 8.29
C THR A 105 14.95 -10.13 8.55
N HIS A 106 14.86 -8.82 8.29
CA HIS A 106 13.64 -8.04 8.39
C HIS A 106 12.67 -8.24 7.22
N LEU A 107 13.14 -8.80 6.09
CA LEU A 107 12.36 -9.17 4.89
C LEU A 107 11.99 -10.66 4.85
N ALA A 108 12.26 -11.41 5.93
CA ALA A 108 11.97 -12.83 5.97
C ALA A 108 10.48 -13.10 5.67
N PRO A 109 10.17 -14.11 4.83
CA PRO A 109 8.79 -14.43 4.47
C PRO A 109 7.97 -14.83 5.70
N HIS A 110 6.66 -14.63 5.61
CA HIS A 110 5.74 -14.94 6.69
C HIS A 110 5.92 -16.40 7.16
N GLY A 111 6.00 -16.61 8.47
CA GLY A 111 6.27 -17.92 9.08
C GLY A 111 7.75 -18.25 9.29
N HIS A 112 8.68 -17.60 8.59
CA HIS A 112 10.13 -17.86 8.70
C HIS A 112 10.89 -16.81 9.52
N THR A 113 10.20 -15.79 10.03
CA THR A 113 10.81 -14.70 10.79
C THR A 113 11.60 -15.22 12.00
N ALA A 114 11.03 -16.11 12.81
CA ALA A 114 11.71 -16.64 14.00
C ALA A 114 13.01 -17.38 13.67
N GLN A 115 13.00 -18.16 12.58
CA GLN A 115 14.19 -18.87 12.09
C GLN A 115 15.26 -17.89 11.59
N ALA A 116 14.88 -16.87 10.81
CA ALA A 116 15.82 -15.86 10.33
C ALA A 116 16.53 -15.13 11.49
N TRP A 117 15.78 -14.79 12.55
CA TRP A 117 16.37 -14.16 13.75
C TRP A 117 17.26 -15.11 14.54
N ALA A 118 16.97 -16.41 14.57
CA ALA A 118 17.85 -17.40 15.18
C ALA A 118 19.17 -17.53 14.39
N THR A 119 19.11 -17.65 13.06
CA THR A 119 20.30 -17.67 12.20
C THR A 119 21.13 -16.40 12.33
N LEU A 120 20.48 -15.24 12.48
CA LEU A 120 21.19 -13.99 12.74
C LEU A 120 21.90 -14.02 14.09
N ALA A 121 21.26 -14.51 15.15
CA ALA A 121 21.88 -14.62 16.47
C ALA A 121 23.13 -15.51 16.44
N ASP A 122 23.06 -16.65 15.75
CA ASP A 122 24.20 -17.54 15.57
C ASP A 122 25.32 -16.82 14.79
N SER A 123 25.00 -16.16 13.68
CA SER A 123 25.98 -15.39 12.89
C SER A 123 26.62 -14.24 13.68
N LEU A 124 25.86 -13.62 14.58
CA LEU A 124 26.31 -12.51 15.40
C LEU A 124 27.26 -13.00 16.50
N LYS A 125 27.00 -14.19 17.06
CA LYS A 125 27.89 -14.88 17.97
C LYS A 125 29.23 -15.20 17.30
N ASP A 126 29.20 -15.68 16.07
CA ASP A 126 30.42 -16.01 15.31
C ASP A 126 31.28 -14.77 15.03
N VAL A 127 30.66 -13.69 14.51
CA VAL A 127 31.37 -12.45 14.18
C VAL A 127 31.96 -11.79 15.42
N THR A 128 31.25 -11.83 16.54
CA THR A 128 31.72 -11.25 17.80
C THR A 128 32.64 -12.18 18.59
N LYS A 129 33.01 -13.35 18.03
CA LYS A 129 33.83 -14.38 18.71
C LYS A 129 33.25 -14.77 20.07
N GLY A 130 31.93 -14.88 20.17
CA GLY A 130 31.21 -15.20 21.40
C GLY A 130 31.05 -14.03 22.39
N LYS A 131 31.55 -12.83 22.08
CA LYS A 131 31.35 -11.64 22.94
C LYS A 131 29.87 -11.22 23.00
N LEU A 132 29.03 -11.64 22.06
CA LEU A 132 27.59 -11.39 22.05
C LEU A 132 26.83 -12.71 21.90
N ASP A 133 26.35 -13.25 23.04
CA ASP A 133 25.56 -14.48 23.09
C ASP A 133 24.12 -14.12 23.49
N LYS A 134 23.32 -13.68 22.52
CA LYS A 134 21.91 -13.27 22.69
C LYS A 134 21.02 -14.13 21.81
N ASN A 135 19.82 -14.48 22.31
CA ASN A 135 18.82 -15.21 21.55
C ASN A 135 18.23 -14.34 20.41
N GLY A 136 17.85 -14.95 19.29
CA GLY A 136 17.19 -14.28 18.16
C GLY A 136 16.00 -13.42 18.54
N LYS A 137 15.16 -13.85 19.51
CA LYS A 137 14.06 -13.02 20.02
C LYS A 137 14.56 -11.72 20.67
N ALA A 138 15.64 -11.79 21.44
CA ALA A 138 16.23 -10.61 22.07
C ALA A 138 16.85 -9.67 21.02
N CYS A 139 17.49 -10.23 19.99
CA CYS A 139 18.00 -9.47 18.84
C CYS A 139 16.86 -8.75 18.10
N GLN A 140 15.74 -9.44 17.86
CA GLN A 140 14.55 -8.85 17.22
C GLN A 140 13.96 -7.70 18.04
N GLU A 141 13.76 -7.91 19.34
CA GLU A 141 13.21 -6.88 20.24
C GLU A 141 14.14 -5.67 20.34
N ARG A 142 15.47 -5.90 20.42
CA ARG A 142 16.43 -4.81 20.42
C ARG A 142 16.42 -4.04 19.12
N PHE A 143 16.43 -4.74 17.98
CA PHE A 143 16.41 -4.11 16.66
C PHE A 143 15.17 -3.22 16.49
N LYS A 144 13.99 -3.66 16.95
CA LYS A 144 12.77 -2.83 16.97
C LYS A 144 12.96 -1.55 17.79
N LYS A 145 13.60 -1.62 18.95
CA LYS A 145 13.90 -0.45 19.80
C LYS A 145 14.88 0.50 19.11
N VAL A 146 15.93 -0.04 18.47
CA VAL A 146 16.91 0.75 17.70
C VAL A 146 16.22 1.48 16.53
N LEU A 147 15.37 0.78 15.76
CA LEU A 147 14.59 1.41 14.70
C LEU A 147 13.63 2.49 15.21
N ALA A 148 12.95 2.24 16.34
CA ALA A 148 12.03 3.21 16.93
C ALA A 148 12.78 4.46 17.39
N ALA A 149 13.92 4.28 18.07
CA ALA A 149 14.80 5.37 18.47
C ALA A 149 15.32 6.13 17.24
N HIS A 150 15.77 5.44 16.18
CA HIS A 150 16.23 6.09 14.95
C HIS A 150 15.14 6.93 14.27
N ARG A 151 13.90 6.42 14.20
CA ARG A 151 12.77 7.19 13.66
C ARG A 151 12.50 8.47 14.48
N GLN A 152 12.70 8.43 15.79
CA GLN A 152 12.59 9.59 16.69
C GLN A 152 13.83 10.51 16.64
N GLU A 153 15.03 9.96 16.42
CA GLU A 153 16.28 10.70 16.35
C GLU A 153 16.44 11.40 14.99
N LYS A 154 15.95 10.83 13.88
CA LYS A 154 15.86 11.55 12.59
C LYS A 154 15.11 12.87 12.73
N THR A 155 14.11 12.93 13.60
CA THR A 155 13.35 14.16 13.88
C THR A 155 14.14 15.16 14.71
N ARG A 156 15.14 14.72 15.48
CA ARG A 156 16.00 15.56 16.34
C ARG A 156 17.35 15.93 15.71
N SER A 157 17.97 15.02 14.96
CA SER A 157 19.29 15.16 14.35
C SER A 157 19.28 16.06 13.12
N LEU A 158 18.12 16.25 12.46
CA LEU A 158 17.95 17.26 11.40
C LEU A 158 18.24 18.70 11.90
N GLN A 159 18.31 18.91 13.22
CA GLN A 159 18.55 20.22 13.85
C GLN A 159 19.98 20.43 14.38
N LYS A 160 20.88 19.45 14.37
CA LYS A 160 22.25 19.62 14.90
C LYS A 160 23.30 18.91 14.04
N THR A 161 24.15 19.70 13.39
CA THR A 161 25.33 19.27 12.63
C THR A 161 26.53 18.96 13.53
N GLY A 162 27.45 18.13 13.04
CA GLY A 162 28.86 18.12 13.46
C GLY A 162 29.50 16.76 13.74
N THR A 163 30.11 16.17 12.70
CA THR A 163 31.31 15.30 12.75
C THR A 163 31.22 13.94 13.46
N ASN A 164 30.96 12.85 12.70
CA ASN A 164 31.40 11.49 13.04
C ASN A 164 31.18 10.50 11.87
N GLU A 165 32.20 10.22 11.06
CA GLU A 165 32.07 9.42 9.82
C GLU A 165 31.57 7.97 10.07
N GLU A 166 31.89 7.36 11.21
CA GLU A 166 31.36 6.02 11.56
C GLU A 166 29.88 6.02 12.00
N VAL A 167 29.40 7.14 12.56
CA VAL A 167 27.98 7.30 12.90
C VAL A 167 27.14 7.47 11.62
N THR A 168 27.74 8.04 10.57
CA THR A 168 27.11 8.20 9.27
C THR A 168 26.76 6.85 8.65
N SER A 169 27.71 5.90 8.55
CA SER A 169 27.45 4.60 7.91
C SER A 169 26.36 3.77 8.64
N HIS A 170 26.36 3.78 9.97
CA HIS A 170 25.30 3.12 10.74
C HIS A 170 23.92 3.78 10.52
N GLY A 171 23.89 5.12 10.50
CA GLY A 171 22.68 5.89 10.21
C GLY A 171 22.15 5.67 8.79
N GLU A 172 23.04 5.58 7.79
CA GLU A 172 22.72 5.27 6.41
C GLU A 172 22.06 3.89 6.28
N LYS A 173 22.66 2.84 6.87
CA LYS A 173 22.07 1.49 6.87
C LYS A 173 20.70 1.48 7.55
N LEU A 174 20.54 2.19 8.67
CA LEU A 174 19.23 2.32 9.31
C LEU A 174 18.23 3.10 8.46
N ASN A 175 18.67 4.10 7.68
CA ASN A 175 17.82 4.82 6.74
C ASN A 175 17.30 3.89 5.66
N GLU A 176 18.19 3.14 5.03
CA GLU A 176 17.89 2.19 3.97
C GLU A 176 16.96 1.08 4.46
N ILE A 177 17.22 0.49 5.63
CA ILE A 177 16.32 -0.53 6.21
C ILE A 177 14.93 0.07 6.50
N VAL A 178 14.86 1.31 6.98
CA VAL A 178 13.57 1.98 7.22
C VAL A 178 12.79 2.17 5.91
N GLU A 179 13.46 2.61 4.85
CA GLU A 179 12.89 2.78 3.51
C GLU A 179 12.37 1.44 2.97
N LEU A 180 13.19 0.38 2.99
CA LEU A 180 12.79 -0.96 2.57
C LEU A 180 11.57 -1.49 3.34
N LEU A 181 11.53 -1.26 4.66
CA LEU A 181 10.40 -1.66 5.50
C LEU A 181 9.12 -0.88 5.18
N ASP A 182 9.22 0.41 4.91
CA ASP A 182 8.06 1.24 4.62
C ASP A 182 7.54 0.98 3.20
N ASP A 183 8.43 0.71 2.23
CA ASP A 183 8.08 0.22 0.89
C ASP A 183 7.39 -1.15 0.92
N HIS A 184 7.89 -2.08 1.74
CA HIS A 184 7.23 -3.38 1.92
C HIS A 184 5.82 -3.20 2.48
N LYS A 185 5.65 -2.38 3.53
CA LYS A 185 4.32 -2.07 4.08
C LYS A 185 3.41 -1.41 3.06
N LEU A 186 3.95 -0.53 2.22
CA LEU A 186 3.17 0.13 1.17
C LEU A 186 2.67 -0.90 0.14
N ARG A 187 3.55 -1.80 -0.31
CA ARG A 187 3.19 -2.90 -1.22
C ARG A 187 2.13 -3.84 -0.63
N ASP A 188 2.25 -4.19 0.64
CA ASP A 188 1.25 -5.02 1.35
C ASP A 188 -0.11 -4.32 1.45
N LYS A 189 -0.12 -3.03 1.79
CA LYS A 189 -1.35 -2.22 1.82
C LYS A 189 -2.00 -2.14 0.44
N GLN A 190 -1.23 -1.88 -0.61
CA GLN A 190 -1.75 -1.85 -1.98
C GLN A 190 -2.31 -3.21 -2.41
N ARG A 191 -1.64 -4.32 -2.05
CA ARG A 191 -2.12 -5.67 -2.39
C ARG A 191 -3.43 -5.98 -1.67
N THR A 192 -3.51 -5.67 -0.38
CA THR A 192 -4.73 -5.90 0.42
C THR A 192 -5.88 -5.01 -0.03
N GLU A 193 -5.61 -3.75 -0.37
CA GLU A 193 -6.61 -2.82 -0.90
C GLU A 193 -7.12 -3.27 -2.28
N LYS A 194 -6.23 -3.67 -3.20
CA LYS A 194 -6.64 -4.25 -4.50
C LYS A 194 -7.52 -5.49 -4.32
N ALA A 195 -7.16 -6.39 -3.41
CA ALA A 195 -7.97 -7.57 -3.11
C ALA A 195 -9.34 -7.18 -2.56
N ARG A 196 -9.40 -6.21 -1.64
CA ARG A 196 -10.64 -5.69 -1.07
C ARG A 196 -11.51 -5.01 -2.12
N ASN A 197 -10.91 -4.21 -3.01
CA ASN A 197 -11.61 -3.52 -4.09
C ASN A 197 -12.23 -4.53 -5.06
N LYS A 198 -11.49 -5.57 -5.45
CA LYS A 198 -12.03 -6.65 -6.28
C LYS A 198 -13.25 -7.33 -5.65
N VAL A 199 -13.17 -7.68 -4.36
CA VAL A 199 -14.31 -8.29 -3.64
C VAL A 199 -15.50 -7.34 -3.56
N ASN A 200 -15.25 -6.04 -3.34
CA ASN A 200 -16.30 -5.02 -3.30
C ASN A 200 -16.95 -4.81 -4.68
N GLU A 201 -16.17 -4.82 -5.75
CA GLU A 201 -16.64 -4.72 -7.13
C GLU A 201 -17.53 -5.92 -7.49
N GLU A 202 -17.08 -7.15 -7.19
CA GLU A 202 -17.88 -8.36 -7.40
C GLU A 202 -19.20 -8.31 -6.61
N LYS A 203 -19.15 -7.85 -5.35
CA LYS A 203 -20.34 -7.66 -4.52
C LYS A 203 -21.29 -6.62 -5.12
N LYS A 204 -20.77 -5.49 -5.60
CA LYS A 204 -21.55 -4.42 -6.22
C LYS A 204 -22.20 -4.89 -7.52
N ALA A 205 -21.46 -5.59 -8.38
CA ALA A 205 -21.98 -6.17 -9.61
C ALA A 205 -23.08 -7.21 -9.34
N GLY A 206 -22.90 -8.06 -8.32
CA GLY A 206 -23.93 -9.01 -7.90
C GLY A 206 -25.20 -8.34 -7.37
N GLU A 207 -25.06 -7.24 -6.63
CA GLU A 207 -26.20 -6.47 -6.14
C GLU A 207 -26.94 -5.74 -7.28
N GLU A 208 -26.20 -5.19 -8.24
CA GLU A 208 -26.77 -4.59 -9.44
C GLU A 208 -27.54 -5.61 -10.28
N MET A 209 -26.98 -6.80 -10.50
CA MET A 209 -27.66 -7.89 -11.20
C MET A 209 -28.98 -8.27 -10.51
N ARG A 210 -28.98 -8.33 -9.17
CA ARG A 210 -30.20 -8.60 -8.39
C ARG A 210 -31.22 -7.48 -8.55
N ARG A 211 -30.81 -6.22 -8.42
CA ARG A 211 -31.70 -5.05 -8.58
C ARG A 211 -32.27 -4.97 -9.99
N SER A 212 -31.47 -5.17 -11.03
CA SER A 212 -31.91 -5.15 -12.42
C SER A 212 -32.90 -6.27 -12.72
N SER A 213 -32.65 -7.47 -12.18
CA SER A 213 -33.62 -8.59 -12.29
C SER A 213 -34.95 -8.27 -11.58
N MET A 214 -34.90 -7.58 -10.43
CA MET A 214 -36.09 -7.20 -9.68
C MET A 214 -36.86 -6.01 -10.26
N ARG A 215 -36.19 -5.06 -10.93
CA ARG A 215 -36.84 -3.87 -11.49
C ARG A 215 -37.88 -4.19 -12.56
N GLY A 216 -37.80 -5.34 -13.23
CA GLY A 216 -38.82 -5.84 -14.16
C GLY A 216 -39.94 -6.64 -13.50
N MET A 217 -39.86 -6.92 -12.19
CA MET A 217 -40.90 -7.64 -11.45
C MET A 217 -41.92 -6.63 -10.91
N VAL A 218 -43.04 -6.48 -11.61
CA VAL A 218 -44.18 -5.71 -11.11
C VAL A 218 -44.84 -6.47 -9.97
N VAL A 219 -45.02 -5.82 -8.82
CA VAL A 219 -45.77 -6.37 -7.68
C VAL A 219 -47.20 -6.60 -8.12
N ARG A 220 -47.71 -7.82 -7.96
CA ARG A 220 -49.03 -8.21 -8.47
C ARG A 220 -50.16 -7.32 -7.95
N ASP A 221 -50.03 -6.85 -6.72
CA ASP A 221 -51.06 -6.06 -6.03
C ASP A 221 -51.16 -4.62 -6.55
N THR A 222 -50.16 -4.15 -7.33
CA THR A 222 -50.21 -2.84 -8.00
C THR A 222 -50.75 -2.92 -9.42
N LEU A 223 -51.00 -4.12 -9.96
CA LEU A 223 -51.66 -4.27 -11.26
C LEU A 223 -53.16 -4.13 -11.04
N THR A 224 -53.68 -2.92 -11.26
CA THR A 224 -55.10 -2.54 -11.11
C THR A 224 -56.03 -3.24 -12.10
N ALA A 225 -55.50 -3.92 -13.12
CA ALA A 225 -56.27 -4.70 -14.09
C ALA A 225 -55.75 -6.14 -14.12
N ASP A 226 -56.65 -7.11 -14.02
CA ASP A 226 -56.34 -8.52 -14.21
C ASP A 226 -55.99 -8.73 -15.69
N LEU A 227 -54.69 -8.90 -15.99
CA LEU A 227 -54.20 -9.11 -17.36
C LEU A 227 -54.80 -10.36 -18.03
N GLY A 228 -55.45 -11.24 -17.26
CA GLY A 228 -56.26 -12.34 -17.79
C GLY A 228 -57.47 -11.88 -18.62
N GLU A 229 -58.01 -10.70 -18.32
CA GLU A 229 -59.22 -10.12 -18.93
C GLU A 229 -58.91 -9.17 -20.11
N LEU A 230 -57.66 -8.76 -20.32
CA LEU A 230 -57.30 -7.96 -21.49
C LEU A 230 -57.42 -8.78 -22.79
N GLU A 231 -58.26 -8.28 -23.70
CA GLU A 231 -58.46 -8.84 -25.04
C GLU A 231 -57.20 -8.61 -25.88
N GLY A 232 -56.52 -9.70 -26.26
CA GLY A 232 -55.23 -9.67 -26.98
C GLY A 232 -54.00 -10.10 -26.18
N ALA A 233 -54.12 -10.33 -24.87
CA ALA A 233 -52.99 -10.80 -24.06
C ALA A 233 -52.55 -12.22 -24.46
N THR A 234 -51.25 -12.40 -24.67
CA THR A 234 -50.69 -13.67 -25.17
C THR A 234 -50.75 -14.77 -24.11
N GLY A 235 -50.91 -16.03 -24.52
CA GLY A 235 -50.94 -17.17 -23.58
C GLY A 235 -49.68 -17.29 -22.70
N ARG A 236 -48.55 -16.71 -23.14
CA ARG A 236 -47.31 -16.61 -22.38
C ARG A 236 -47.42 -15.61 -21.22
N GLU A 237 -48.08 -14.47 -21.42
CA GLU A 237 -48.36 -13.49 -20.35
C GLU A 237 -49.36 -14.05 -19.34
N LYS A 238 -50.44 -14.69 -19.82
CA LYS A 238 -51.45 -15.31 -18.95
C LYS A 238 -50.89 -16.45 -18.08
N SER A 239 -49.91 -17.21 -18.60
CA SER A 239 -49.29 -18.31 -17.86
C SER A 239 -48.20 -17.87 -16.88
N GLY A 240 -47.54 -16.73 -17.11
CA GLY A 240 -46.56 -16.13 -16.18
C GLY A 240 -47.17 -15.64 -14.86
N GLN A 241 -48.48 -15.40 -14.85
CA GLN A 241 -49.25 -15.02 -13.67
C GLN A 241 -49.83 -16.20 -12.88
N ARG A 242 -49.52 -17.45 -13.21
CA ARG A 242 -50.01 -18.58 -12.39
C ARG A 242 -49.50 -18.43 -10.97
N LYS A 243 -50.46 -18.35 -10.02
CA LYS A 243 -50.21 -18.24 -8.59
C LYS A 243 -49.17 -19.31 -8.23
N SER A 244 -47.96 -18.89 -7.87
CA SER A 244 -47.07 -19.72 -7.09
C SER A 244 -47.86 -20.04 -5.83
N THR A 245 -48.40 -21.25 -5.76
CA THR A 245 -49.04 -21.77 -4.56
C THR A 245 -47.97 -21.66 -3.47
N LYS A 246 -48.10 -20.65 -2.61
CA LYS A 246 -47.29 -20.49 -1.40
C LYS A 246 -47.36 -21.83 -0.68
N ARG A 247 -46.32 -22.66 -0.84
CA ARG A 247 -46.09 -23.77 0.04
C ARG A 247 -45.94 -23.13 1.41
N LYS A 248 -46.95 -23.32 2.26
CA LYS A 248 -46.88 -22.95 3.68
C LYS A 248 -45.68 -23.70 4.25
N ILE A 249 -44.56 -23.02 4.39
CA ILE A 249 -43.49 -23.46 5.29
C ILE A 249 -44.00 -23.07 6.67
N LEU A 250 -44.70 -24.01 7.30
CA LEU A 250 -45.07 -23.98 8.71
C LEU A 250 -43.98 -24.72 9.48
N GLY A 251 -43.43 -24.07 10.51
CA GLY A 251 -42.42 -24.59 11.45
C GLY A 251 -41.01 -24.24 11.00
N ASP A 252 -40.32 -23.28 11.61
CA ASP A 252 -39.72 -23.38 12.95
C ASP A 252 -38.94 -24.69 13.12
N SER A 253 -37.64 -24.66 12.80
CA SER A 253 -36.62 -25.44 13.47
C SER A 253 -35.24 -25.09 12.92
N SER A 254 -34.40 -24.69 13.86
CA SER A 254 -32.95 -24.64 13.86
C SER A 254 -32.21 -25.72 13.05
N TYR A 255 -30.98 -25.35 12.64
CA TYR A 255 -29.85 -26.23 12.32
C TYR A 255 -30.03 -27.18 11.13
N ILE A 256 -29.62 -26.73 9.95
CA ILE A 256 -29.24 -27.65 8.87
C ILE A 256 -27.81 -28.11 9.17
N ASN A 257 -27.72 -29.27 9.83
CA ASN A 257 -26.55 -30.13 9.73
C ASN A 257 -26.39 -30.56 8.27
N ILE A 258 -25.20 -30.31 7.73
CA ILE A 258 -24.71 -30.91 6.50
C ILE A 258 -24.39 -32.36 6.87
N SER A 259 -25.27 -33.28 6.49
CA SER A 259 -25.00 -34.71 6.53
C SER A 259 -24.97 -35.22 5.10
N ASP A 260 -23.83 -35.80 4.74
CA ASP A 260 -23.62 -36.68 3.58
C ASP A 260 -24.76 -37.71 3.52
N ASP A 261 -25.58 -37.64 2.47
CA ASP A 261 -26.46 -38.74 2.08
C ASP A 261 -26.42 -38.88 0.55
N GLU A 262 -25.77 -39.96 0.13
CA GLU A 262 -25.66 -40.49 -1.22
C GLU A 262 -27.05 -40.97 -1.70
N GLY A 263 -27.89 -40.02 -2.11
CA GLY A 263 -29.25 -40.29 -2.59
C GLY A 263 -29.43 -39.93 -4.07
N ALA A 264 -29.28 -40.93 -4.94
CA ALA A 264 -29.47 -40.88 -6.39
C ALA A 264 -30.74 -40.11 -6.84
N GLN A 265 -30.53 -38.95 -7.48
CA GLN A 265 -31.57 -38.21 -8.21
C GLN A 265 -31.49 -38.56 -9.72
N PRO A 266 -32.64 -38.78 -10.40
CA PRO A 266 -32.65 -39.07 -11.83
C PRO A 266 -32.22 -37.84 -12.64
N ALA A 267 -31.06 -37.97 -13.28
CA ALA A 267 -30.44 -36.98 -14.16
C ALA A 267 -31.42 -36.41 -15.20
N ARG A 268 -31.92 -35.19 -14.96
CA ARG A 268 -32.57 -34.39 -16.00
C ARG A 268 -31.51 -33.98 -17.01
N LYS A 269 -31.59 -34.56 -18.21
CA LYS A 269 -30.67 -34.30 -19.32
C LYS A 269 -30.63 -32.79 -19.63
N PRO A 270 -29.43 -32.15 -19.64
CA PRO A 270 -29.32 -30.74 -19.98
C PRO A 270 -29.71 -30.51 -21.44
N SER A 271 -30.64 -29.58 -21.67
CA SER A 271 -31.05 -29.12 -23.00
C SER A 271 -29.83 -28.62 -23.78
N LYS A 272 -29.45 -29.34 -24.83
CA LYS A 272 -28.25 -29.09 -25.66
C LYS A 272 -28.35 -27.89 -26.61
N ARG A 273 -29.38 -27.04 -26.51
CA ARG A 273 -29.75 -26.12 -27.62
C ARG A 273 -29.26 -24.66 -27.55
N MET A 274 -28.47 -24.25 -26.54
CA MET A 274 -27.97 -22.85 -26.47
C MET A 274 -26.45 -22.68 -26.37
N LYS A 275 -25.65 -23.74 -26.51
CA LYS A 275 -24.19 -23.63 -26.36
C LYS A 275 -23.50 -22.85 -27.50
N GLY A 276 -24.07 -22.81 -28.70
CA GLY A 276 -23.50 -22.02 -29.81
C GLY A 276 -23.58 -20.50 -29.57
N SER A 277 -24.74 -20.02 -29.11
CA SER A 277 -24.99 -18.58 -28.97
C SER A 277 -24.08 -17.87 -27.97
N VAL A 278 -23.65 -18.54 -26.89
CA VAL A 278 -22.76 -17.92 -25.90
C VAL A 278 -21.32 -17.89 -26.41
N SER A 279 -20.89 -18.93 -27.14
CA SER A 279 -19.56 -18.98 -27.73
C SER A 279 -19.38 -17.87 -28.76
N ASP A 280 -20.36 -17.68 -29.64
CA ASP A 280 -20.32 -16.64 -30.68
C ASP A 280 -20.29 -15.23 -30.07
N LEU A 281 -21.01 -15.02 -28.96
CA LEU A 281 -21.04 -13.74 -28.25
C LEU A 281 -19.69 -13.43 -27.58
N LEU A 282 -19.03 -14.45 -27.03
CA LEU A 282 -17.69 -14.32 -26.46
C LEU A 282 -16.65 -14.01 -27.56
N GLU A 283 -16.77 -14.65 -28.72
CA GLU A 283 -15.89 -14.41 -29.86
C GLU A 283 -16.05 -12.98 -30.40
N MET A 284 -17.28 -12.50 -30.57
CA MET A 284 -17.51 -11.10 -30.99
C MET A 284 -16.94 -10.11 -29.99
N ARG A 285 -17.14 -10.33 -28.69
CA ARG A 285 -16.62 -9.42 -27.67
C ARG A 285 -15.10 -9.39 -27.66
N ARG A 286 -14.46 -10.53 -27.88
CA ARG A 286 -13.00 -10.61 -28.00
C ARG A 286 -12.50 -9.80 -29.20
N GLN A 287 -13.18 -9.90 -30.34
CA GLN A 287 -12.84 -9.13 -31.54
C GLN A 287 -13.02 -7.62 -31.33
N GLU A 288 -14.07 -7.20 -30.63
CA GLU A 288 -14.30 -5.80 -30.28
C GLU A 288 -13.19 -5.26 -29.37
N GLU A 289 -12.81 -6.03 -28.35
CA GLU A 289 -11.70 -5.68 -27.44
C GLU A 289 -10.36 -5.59 -28.17
N ASP A 290 -10.07 -6.52 -29.08
CA ASP A 290 -8.85 -6.50 -29.91
C ASP A 290 -8.83 -5.30 -30.87
N SER A 291 -9.96 -4.99 -31.50
CA SER A 291 -10.10 -3.80 -32.36
C SER A 291 -9.88 -2.51 -31.57
N ALA A 292 -10.46 -2.40 -30.37
CA ALA A 292 -10.30 -1.24 -29.50
C ALA A 292 -8.84 -1.06 -29.05
N LEU A 293 -8.13 -2.16 -28.75
CA LEU A 293 -6.70 -2.11 -28.43
C LEU A 293 -5.86 -1.66 -29.62
N GLN A 294 -6.19 -2.10 -30.82
CA GLN A 294 -5.49 -1.68 -32.03
C GLN A 294 -5.70 -0.19 -32.33
N ASP A 295 -6.92 0.32 -32.18
CA ASP A 295 -7.24 1.73 -32.34
C ASP A 295 -6.52 2.60 -31.31
N ALA A 296 -6.45 2.15 -30.05
CA ALA A 296 -5.72 2.84 -28.99
C ALA A 296 -4.22 2.94 -29.30
N ARG A 297 -3.61 1.87 -29.81
CA ARG A 297 -2.20 1.88 -30.27
C ARG A 297 -1.99 2.85 -31.43
N ALA A 298 -2.86 2.82 -32.44
CA ALA A 298 -2.77 3.73 -33.58
C ALA A 298 -2.96 5.20 -33.17
N HIS A 299 -3.76 5.48 -32.15
CA HIS A 299 -3.90 6.82 -31.59
C HIS A 299 -2.63 7.27 -30.85
N ALA A 300 -2.05 6.41 -30.01
CA ALA A 300 -0.80 6.70 -29.31
C ALA A 300 0.36 6.95 -30.28
N ASP A 301 0.47 6.15 -31.35
CA ASP A 301 1.50 6.32 -32.38
C ASP A 301 1.35 7.66 -33.13
N ARG A 302 0.12 8.11 -33.38
CA ARG A 302 -0.14 9.43 -33.98
C ARG A 302 0.32 10.55 -33.07
N GLN A 303 -0.05 10.51 -31.78
CA GLN A 303 0.39 11.52 -30.82
C GLN A 303 1.93 11.55 -30.67
N HIS A 304 2.56 10.38 -30.65
CA HIS A 304 4.02 10.30 -30.56
C HIS A 304 4.70 10.92 -31.80
N LYS A 305 4.18 10.65 -33.00
CA LYS A 305 4.68 11.28 -34.24
C LYS A 305 4.49 12.79 -34.23
N GLU A 306 3.35 13.29 -33.75
CA GLU A 306 3.10 14.73 -33.61
C GLU A 306 4.10 15.38 -32.64
N GLN A 307 4.36 14.76 -31.49
CA GLN A 307 5.35 15.24 -30.53
C GLN A 307 6.77 15.28 -31.11
N ILE A 308 7.20 14.23 -31.81
CA ILE A 308 8.50 14.19 -32.48
C ILE A 308 8.59 15.27 -33.56
N GLY A 309 7.51 15.47 -34.33
CA GLY A 309 7.44 16.52 -35.35
C GLY A 309 7.60 17.91 -34.73
N ALA A 310 6.91 18.19 -33.62
CA ALA A 310 7.01 19.45 -32.90
C ALA A 310 8.42 19.70 -32.36
N LEU A 311 9.07 18.69 -31.79
CA LEU A 311 10.45 18.79 -31.31
C LEU A 311 11.44 19.04 -32.45
N THR A 312 11.26 18.37 -33.59
CA THR A 312 12.09 18.58 -34.77
C THR A 312 11.94 20.02 -35.29
N ALA A 313 10.72 20.53 -35.39
CA ALA A 313 10.44 21.90 -35.82
C ALA A 313 11.03 22.96 -34.87
N LEU A 314 10.94 22.74 -33.55
CA LEU A 314 11.59 23.60 -32.56
C LEU A 314 13.12 23.60 -32.72
N THR A 315 13.71 22.43 -32.94
CA THR A 315 15.16 22.29 -33.16
C THR A 315 15.61 23.04 -34.41
N GLU A 316 14.86 22.97 -35.51
CA GLU A 316 15.13 23.74 -36.73
C GLU A 316 14.98 25.24 -36.51
N SER A 317 13.97 25.67 -35.74
CA SER A 317 13.79 27.08 -35.39
C SER A 317 14.97 27.62 -34.58
N VAL A 318 15.51 26.85 -33.62
CA VAL A 318 16.69 27.25 -32.83
C VAL A 318 17.92 27.39 -33.73
N LYS A 319 18.19 26.41 -34.61
CA LYS A 319 19.29 26.49 -35.58
C LYS A 319 19.19 27.70 -36.52
N ASN A 320 17.97 28.06 -36.93
CA ASN A 320 17.73 29.23 -37.77
C ASN A 320 17.92 30.56 -37.02
N LEU A 321 17.78 30.57 -35.69
CA LEU A 321 18.08 31.74 -34.88
C LEU A 321 19.59 31.89 -34.67
N GLU A 322 20.29 30.79 -34.43
CA GLU A 322 21.77 30.77 -34.32
C GLU A 322 22.42 31.30 -35.61
N SER A 323 21.95 30.87 -36.77
CA SER A 323 22.50 31.32 -38.06
C SER A 323 22.17 32.78 -38.42
N ARG A 324 21.26 33.44 -37.69
CA ARG A 324 20.96 34.87 -37.85
C ARG A 324 21.80 35.77 -36.96
N THR A 325 22.48 35.21 -35.97
CA THR A 325 23.32 35.95 -35.02
C THR A 325 24.79 36.02 -35.43
N GLU A 326 25.17 35.30 -36.49
CA GLU A 326 26.48 35.37 -37.17
C GLU A 326 26.42 36.30 -38.39
#